data_AF-A0A948VVW0-F1
#
_entry.id   AF-A0A948VVW0-F1
#
_cell.length_a   1.000
_cell.length_b   1.000
_cell.length_c   1.000
_cell.angle_alpha   90.00
_cell.angle_beta   90.00
_cell.angle_gamma   90.00
#
_symmetry.space_group_name_H-M   'P 1'
#
loop_
_entity.id
_entity.type
_entity.pdbx_description
1 polymer ?
#
loop_
_entity_poly.entity_id
_entity_poly.type
_entity_poly.pdbx_seq_one_letter_code
_entity_poly.pdbx_strand_id
1 'polypeptide(L)'
;MGAAGPKVLLVVGGGIAAYKACELVRLIRKGGGDVTCVITKGGQQFVTPMALAALSENQVYTNLFDLKNEAEMGHIQLSREADLVVVCPATADLLAKMASGIADDLATTLILATDKPVIAVPAMNVRMWEHEATQRNIAVLKSAGVTVLHPDKGPMACGEFGYGRLPEPEAIWRAIADHLGIDLPAPVAALPRPAIALEALEGESEGDGDGDGDDGGAGDAAMPAGGLSNFFSRIIPRSTAKRSHEEIEAEYEDLPPLEEGDLPPPEEEPAPEFAPDLGGPLLAQKGNANAAPPIDIGAINHEVDPRKTAPEPIAPATPDEIEAVLGEVPEGADFGIAASHRPLAGRHVLVTAGPTWEAIDPVRYIANRSSGKQGFAIAAAAAALGARVTLVAGPVALKTPAGVKRLDVESAQEMAETVKRSLPADVAVMVAAVADWRPKEYRGEKIKKRGSAPPALMLTENPDILTNLATGAKRPGLVIGFAAETENVIENAKAKRKRKVADWIVANDVSGDVMGGDMNRVHIVSAEGVETLDEMPKSAVAMALAERIAAAFRVEAAE
;
A
#
# COMPACT_ATOMS: atom_id res chain seq x y z
N MET A 1 28.39 -4.01 38.04
CA MET A 1 27.41 -4.21 36.95
C MET A 1 26.45 -3.05 37.03
N GLY A 2 26.50 -2.11 36.08
CA GLY A 2 25.52 -1.02 36.02
C GLY A 2 24.15 -1.61 35.77
N ALA A 3 23.12 -1.13 36.47
CA ALA A 3 21.75 -1.60 36.28
C ALA A 3 21.35 -1.41 34.81
N ALA A 4 20.80 -2.45 34.18
CA ALA A 4 20.24 -2.33 32.84
C ALA A 4 19.13 -1.27 32.87
N GLY A 5 19.11 -0.36 31.90
CA GLY A 5 18.08 0.68 31.80
C GLY A 5 16.72 0.10 31.42
N PRO A 6 15.65 0.91 31.51
CA PRO A 6 14.29 0.45 31.29
C PRO A 6 14.06 -0.06 29.86
N LYS A 7 13.29 -1.13 29.71
CA LYS A 7 12.87 -1.64 28.41
C LYS A 7 11.49 -1.10 28.04
N VAL A 8 11.44 -0.21 27.05
CA VAL A 8 10.21 0.43 26.59
C VAL A 8 9.79 -0.16 25.26
N LEU A 9 8.57 -0.68 25.20
CA LEU A 9 7.93 -1.06 23.94
C LEU A 9 7.09 0.11 23.42
N LEU A 10 7.56 0.74 22.35
CA LEU A 10 6.95 1.92 21.75
C LEU A 10 6.04 1.54 20.57
N VAL A 11 4.73 1.63 20.78
CA VAL A 11 3.71 1.50 19.74
C VAL A 11 3.45 2.84 19.07
N VAL A 12 3.71 2.95 17.76
CA VAL A 12 3.57 4.19 16.99
C VAL A 12 2.32 4.16 16.11
N GLY A 13 1.36 5.03 16.44
CA GLY A 13 0.09 5.20 15.72
C GLY A 13 0.16 6.11 14.49
N GLY A 14 -0.89 6.07 13.66
CA GLY A 14 -0.99 6.83 12.40
C GLY A 14 -1.55 8.23 12.56
N GLY A 15 -0.69 9.21 12.86
CA GLY A 15 -1.07 10.61 12.85
C GLY A 15 0.13 11.52 12.58
N ILE A 16 -0.14 12.79 12.23
CA ILE A 16 0.90 13.77 11.85
C ILE A 16 2.00 13.90 12.92
N ALA A 17 1.69 13.67 14.19
CA ALA A 17 2.66 13.74 15.29
C ALA A 17 3.60 12.53 15.39
N ALA A 18 3.46 11.51 14.53
CA ALA A 18 4.29 10.30 14.58
C ALA A 18 5.80 10.60 14.45
N TYR A 19 6.20 11.64 13.70
CA TYR A 19 7.62 12.03 13.61
C TYR A 19 8.24 12.40 14.97
N LYS A 20 7.43 12.83 15.95
CA LYS A 20 7.91 13.12 17.31
C LYS A 20 8.29 11.86 18.09
N ALA A 21 7.79 10.69 17.67
CA ALA A 21 8.21 9.40 18.24
C ALA A 21 9.72 9.15 17.99
N CYS A 22 10.28 9.62 16.88
CA CYS A 22 11.72 9.53 16.61
C CYS A 22 12.55 10.25 17.68
N GLU A 23 12.16 11.46 18.06
CA GLU A 23 12.85 12.22 19.11
C GLU A 23 12.64 11.57 20.49
N LEU A 24 11.44 11.02 20.75
CA LEU A 24 11.17 10.27 21.98
C LEU A 24 12.10 9.04 22.11
N VAL A 25 12.28 8.25 21.05
CA VAL A 25 13.23 7.12 21.01
C VAL A 25 14.63 7.60 21.39
N ARG A 26 15.08 8.70 20.79
CA ARG A 26 16.41 9.28 21.05
C ARG A 26 16.57 9.72 22.51
N LEU A 27 15.54 10.32 23.11
CA LEU A 27 15.55 10.75 24.50
C LEU A 27 15.60 9.57 25.48
N ILE A 28 14.78 8.54 25.27
CA ILE A 28 14.78 7.33 26.10
C ILE A 28 16.17 6.67 26.06
N ARG A 29 16.74 6.51 24.86
CA ARG A 29 18.07 5.92 24.70
C ARG A 29 19.18 6.76 25.30
N LYS A 30 19.12 8.08 25.16
CA LYS A 30 20.07 8.98 25.84
C LYS A 30 19.96 8.87 27.36
N GLY A 31 18.78 8.56 27.88
CA GLY A 31 18.52 8.23 29.29
C GLY A 31 18.98 6.83 29.72
N GLY A 32 19.60 6.05 28.82
CA GLY A 32 20.07 4.70 29.08
C GLY A 32 19.01 3.61 28.92
N GLY A 33 17.79 3.95 28.50
CA GLY A 33 16.72 3.00 28.24
C GLY A 33 16.90 2.27 26.90
N ASP A 34 16.34 1.08 26.83
CA ASP A 34 16.23 0.27 25.62
C ASP A 34 14.83 0.45 25.01
N VAL A 35 14.73 0.57 23.69
CA VAL A 35 13.44 0.84 23.01
C VAL A 35 13.22 -0.15 21.89
N THR A 36 12.15 -0.93 21.97
CA THR A 36 11.67 -1.73 20.85
C THR A 36 10.46 -1.05 20.24
N CYS A 37 10.40 -0.88 18.92
CA CYS A 37 9.29 -0.18 18.29
C CYS A 37 8.35 -1.14 17.55
N VAL A 38 7.05 -0.92 17.71
CA VAL A 38 5.99 -1.51 16.88
C VAL A 38 5.29 -0.37 16.17
N ILE A 39 5.30 -0.34 14.84
CA ILE A 39 4.67 0.74 14.07
C ILE A 39 3.47 0.23 13.30
N THR A 40 2.32 0.85 13.54
CA THR A 40 1.06 0.54 12.83
C THR A 40 1.19 0.85 11.34
N LYS A 41 0.33 0.24 10.50
CA LYS A 41 0.27 0.57 9.08
C LYS A 41 0.03 2.07 8.83
N GLY A 42 -0.79 2.70 9.66
CA GLY A 42 -1.01 4.15 9.62
C GLY A 42 0.23 4.95 10.04
N GLY A 43 0.96 4.50 11.06
CA GLY A 43 2.22 5.13 11.50
C GLY A 43 3.27 5.15 10.39
N GLN A 44 3.34 4.07 9.60
CA GLN A 44 4.28 3.93 8.48
C GLN A 44 4.09 4.98 7.37
N GLN A 45 2.92 5.63 7.31
CA GLN A 45 2.66 6.73 6.36
C GLN A 45 3.39 8.03 6.77
N PHE A 46 3.82 8.15 8.03
CA PHE A 46 4.46 9.35 8.57
C PHE A 46 5.92 9.15 8.97
N VAL A 47 6.27 7.95 9.42
CA VAL A 47 7.63 7.58 9.84
C VAL A 47 7.96 6.20 9.30
N THR A 48 9.14 6.05 8.71
CA THR A 48 9.57 4.75 8.17
C THR A 48 10.05 3.82 9.29
N PRO A 49 9.82 2.49 9.17
CA PRO A 49 10.41 1.52 10.09
C PRO A 49 11.93 1.63 10.19
N MET A 50 12.60 1.98 9.07
CA MET A 50 14.05 2.19 9.02
C MET A 50 14.52 3.33 9.94
N ALA A 51 13.80 4.45 9.96
CA ALA A 51 14.16 5.59 10.83
C ALA A 51 14.07 5.20 12.31
N LEU A 52 13.02 4.48 12.69
CA LEU A 52 12.86 3.96 14.05
C LEU A 52 13.93 2.92 14.39
N ALA A 53 14.28 2.02 13.46
CA ALA A 53 15.30 1.00 13.67
C ALA A 53 16.68 1.64 13.90
N ALA A 54 17.05 2.62 13.07
CA ALA A 54 18.32 3.33 13.20
C ALA A 54 18.43 4.10 14.53
N LEU A 55 17.34 4.71 14.99
CA LEU A 55 17.33 5.47 16.24
C LEU A 55 17.29 4.56 17.47
N SER A 56 16.50 3.48 17.41
CA SER A 56 16.34 2.53 18.52
C SER A 56 17.51 1.55 18.64
N GLU A 57 18.27 1.34 17.56
CA GLU A 57 19.25 0.25 17.42
C GLU A 57 18.64 -1.16 17.60
N ASN A 58 17.32 -1.27 17.46
CA ASN A 58 16.56 -2.51 17.60
C ASN A 58 15.72 -2.79 16.35
N GLN A 59 15.28 -4.05 16.23
CA GLN A 59 14.30 -4.43 15.22
C GLN A 59 12.99 -3.67 15.44
N VAL A 60 12.40 -3.19 14.35
CA VAL A 60 11.07 -2.56 14.35
C VAL A 60 10.08 -3.53 13.75
N TYR A 61 8.99 -3.77 14.48
CA TYR A 61 7.95 -4.70 14.07
C TYR A 61 6.78 -3.95 13.44
N THR A 62 6.24 -4.51 12.37
CA THR A 62 5.24 -3.84 11.53
C THR A 62 3.96 -4.65 11.36
N ASN A 63 4.05 -5.99 11.37
CA ASN A 63 2.96 -6.89 11.01
C ASN A 63 2.83 -8.03 12.01
N LEU A 64 1.60 -8.47 12.25
CA LEU A 64 1.27 -9.57 13.17
C LEU A 64 1.80 -10.93 12.65
N PHE A 65 1.80 -11.11 11.33
CA PHE A 65 2.12 -12.36 10.63
C PHE A 65 3.44 -12.25 9.86
N ASP A 66 4.56 -12.01 10.56
CA ASP A 66 5.89 -12.11 9.99
C ASP A 66 6.48 -13.50 10.26
N LEU A 67 6.64 -14.29 9.21
CA LEU A 67 7.15 -15.67 9.25
C LEU A 67 8.52 -15.80 9.93
N LYS A 68 9.32 -14.72 9.96
CA LYS A 68 10.61 -14.70 10.67
C LYS A 68 10.45 -14.58 12.19
N ASN A 69 9.39 -13.92 12.66
CA ASN A 69 9.17 -13.60 14.07
C ASN A 69 8.11 -14.49 14.75
N GLU A 70 7.36 -15.30 13.99
CA GLU A 70 6.34 -16.25 14.51
C GLU A 70 6.91 -17.59 15.00
N ALA A 71 8.15 -17.92 14.64
CA ALA A 71 8.82 -19.13 15.13
C ALA A 71 9.13 -19.05 16.64
N GLU A 72 9.26 -17.82 17.15
CA GLU A 72 9.17 -17.48 18.57
C GLU A 72 7.78 -16.85 18.78
N MET A 73 7.17 -16.96 19.96
CA MET A 73 5.85 -16.35 20.23
C MET A 73 5.95 -14.82 20.32
N GLY A 74 6.28 -14.13 19.22
CA GLY A 74 6.83 -12.78 19.20
C GLY A 74 5.95 -11.71 19.84
N HIS A 75 4.63 -11.69 19.61
CA HIS A 75 3.75 -10.66 20.20
C HIS A 75 3.64 -10.79 21.73
N ILE A 76 3.64 -12.02 22.27
CA ILE A 76 3.63 -12.27 23.72
C ILE A 76 5.01 -11.99 24.32
N GLN A 77 6.08 -12.39 23.63
CA GLN A 77 7.45 -12.23 24.11
C GLN A 77 7.88 -10.76 24.14
N LEU A 78 7.60 -10.00 23.08
CA LEU A 78 7.87 -8.56 23.00
C LEU A 78 7.19 -7.78 24.14
N SER A 79 5.94 -8.14 24.45
CA SER A 79 5.25 -7.57 25.60
C SER A 79 5.90 -7.96 26.92
N ARG A 80 6.29 -9.22 27.10
CA ARG A 80 6.86 -9.72 28.36
C ARG A 80 8.23 -9.16 28.66
N GLU A 81 9.03 -8.91 27.62
CA GLU A 81 10.37 -8.34 27.72
C GLU A 81 10.38 -6.85 28.05
N ALA A 82 9.27 -6.14 27.80
CA ALA A 82 9.12 -4.75 28.17
C ALA A 82 8.85 -4.58 29.68
N ASP A 83 9.35 -3.49 30.24
CA ASP A 83 8.95 -2.98 31.54
C ASP A 83 7.71 -2.08 31.43
N LEU A 84 7.51 -1.47 30.25
CA LEU A 84 6.45 -0.50 29.97
C LEU A 84 6.06 -0.52 28.49
N VAL A 85 4.76 -0.46 28.20
CA VAL A 85 4.24 -0.23 26.85
C VAL A 85 3.82 1.24 26.70
N VAL A 86 4.30 1.92 25.67
CA VAL A 86 3.97 3.31 25.37
C VAL A 86 3.31 3.39 24.00
N VAL A 87 2.09 3.91 23.92
CA VAL A 87 1.37 4.17 22.67
C VAL A 87 1.50 5.65 22.32
N CYS A 88 2.35 5.98 21.35
CA CYS A 88 2.69 7.37 21.02
C CYS A 88 2.99 7.55 19.51
N PRO A 89 2.17 8.31 18.76
CA PRO A 89 0.90 8.89 19.17
C PRO A 89 -0.18 7.82 19.34
N ALA A 90 -1.02 7.96 20.37
CA ALA A 90 -2.27 7.23 20.50
C ALA A 90 -3.37 8.00 19.75
N THR A 91 -3.68 7.57 18.53
CA THR A 91 -4.76 8.17 17.73
C THR A 91 -6.13 7.83 18.32
N ALA A 92 -7.19 8.55 17.93
CA ALA A 92 -8.54 8.23 18.36
C ALA A 92 -8.94 6.78 18.00
N ASP A 93 -8.53 6.32 16.82
CA ASP A 93 -8.72 4.93 16.36
C ASP A 93 -8.04 3.93 17.30
N LEU A 94 -6.76 4.13 17.63
CA LEU A 94 -6.06 3.25 18.58
C LEU A 94 -6.71 3.26 19.95
N LEU A 95 -7.10 4.42 20.48
CA LEU A 95 -7.81 4.49 21.77
C LEU A 95 -9.15 3.75 21.73
N ALA A 96 -9.89 3.83 20.62
CA ALA A 96 -11.15 3.11 20.44
C ALA A 96 -10.95 1.60 20.38
N LYS A 97 -9.93 1.13 19.64
CA LYS A 97 -9.58 -0.29 19.56
C LYS A 97 -9.13 -0.84 20.92
N MET A 98 -8.27 -0.10 21.63
CA MET A 98 -7.83 -0.46 22.98
C MET A 98 -9.01 -0.57 23.94
N ALA A 99 -9.92 0.41 23.95
CA ALA A 99 -11.08 0.41 24.84
C ALA A 99 -12.08 -0.71 24.52
N SER A 100 -12.16 -1.13 23.26
CA SER A 100 -13.08 -2.17 22.78
C SER A 100 -12.47 -3.58 22.77
N GLY A 101 -11.18 -3.72 23.05
CA GLY A 101 -10.48 -5.01 22.97
C GLY A 101 -10.31 -5.54 21.54
N ILE A 102 -10.25 -4.66 20.53
CA ILE A 102 -10.01 -5.05 19.15
C ILE A 102 -8.52 -5.34 18.98
N ALA A 103 -8.18 -6.52 18.46
CA ALA A 103 -6.82 -7.02 18.23
C ALA A 103 -6.65 -7.48 16.78
N ASP A 104 -6.66 -6.52 15.85
CA ASP A 104 -6.66 -6.74 14.40
C ASP A 104 -5.30 -6.49 13.72
N ASP A 105 -4.32 -5.96 14.46
CA ASP A 105 -2.93 -5.82 14.02
C ASP A 105 -1.95 -6.15 15.16
N LEU A 106 -0.64 -6.09 14.87
CA LEU A 106 0.39 -6.42 15.88
C LEU A 106 0.33 -5.49 17.09
N ALA A 107 0.13 -4.19 16.87
CA ALA A 107 0.12 -3.19 17.92
C ALA A 107 -1.06 -3.43 18.88
N THR A 108 -2.27 -3.58 18.32
CA THR A 108 -3.48 -3.76 19.12
C THR A 108 -3.53 -5.13 19.80
N THR A 109 -3.03 -6.18 19.13
CA THR A 109 -2.87 -7.52 19.73
C THR A 109 -1.92 -7.49 20.92
N LEU A 110 -0.79 -6.80 20.79
CA LEU A 110 0.21 -6.74 21.85
C LEU A 110 -0.31 -5.93 23.06
N ILE A 111 -0.98 -4.81 22.80
CA ILE A 111 -1.62 -4.02 23.88
C ILE A 111 -2.69 -4.84 24.60
N LEU A 112 -3.47 -5.65 23.89
CA LEU A 112 -4.48 -6.51 24.53
C LEU A 112 -3.85 -7.67 25.32
N ALA A 113 -2.72 -8.20 24.85
CA ALA A 113 -2.05 -9.35 25.46
C ALA A 113 -1.10 -8.99 26.62
N THR A 114 -0.84 -7.69 26.85
CA THR A 114 0.17 -7.26 27.82
C THR A 114 -0.31 -7.35 29.27
N ASP A 115 0.58 -7.80 30.15
CA ASP A 115 0.46 -7.69 31.60
C ASP A 115 1.28 -6.52 32.17
N LYS A 116 1.92 -5.73 31.29
CA LYS A 116 2.76 -4.59 31.66
C LYS A 116 1.93 -3.31 31.78
N PRO A 117 2.41 -2.32 32.56
CA PRO A 117 1.79 -1.01 32.55
C PRO A 117 1.76 -0.41 31.14
N VAL A 118 0.68 0.30 30.82
CA VAL A 118 0.48 0.95 29.53
C VAL A 118 0.33 2.46 29.71
N ILE A 119 1.10 3.23 28.95
CA ILE A 119 0.94 4.68 28.81
C ILE A 119 0.43 4.99 27.40
N ALA A 120 -0.74 5.62 27.29
CA ALA A 120 -1.24 6.17 26.03
C ALA A 120 -0.98 7.68 25.97
N VAL A 121 -0.45 8.16 24.83
CA VAL A 121 -0.16 9.57 24.60
C VAL A 121 -1.01 10.10 23.44
N PRO A 122 -2.21 10.64 23.72
CA PRO A 122 -3.16 11.03 22.69
C PRO A 122 -2.63 12.15 21.77
N ALA A 123 -2.90 12.03 20.48
CA ALA A 123 -2.73 13.11 19.52
C ALA A 123 -3.77 13.03 18.40
N MET A 124 -4.57 14.09 18.27
CA MET A 124 -5.68 14.18 17.32
C MET A 124 -6.20 15.62 17.20
N ASN A 125 -7.09 15.86 16.25
CA ASN A 125 -7.79 17.13 16.11
C ASN A 125 -8.63 17.49 17.38
N VAL A 126 -8.87 18.78 17.65
CA VAL A 126 -9.62 19.26 18.84
C VAL A 126 -10.99 18.61 18.92
N ARG A 127 -11.74 18.58 17.82
CA ARG A 127 -13.08 17.99 17.76
C ARG A 127 -13.05 16.50 18.04
N MET A 128 -12.04 15.80 17.54
CA MET A 128 -11.86 14.37 17.84
C MET A 128 -11.55 14.14 19.32
N TRP A 129 -10.74 15.02 19.94
CA TRP A 129 -10.44 14.95 21.37
C TRP A 129 -11.69 15.20 22.21
N GLU A 130 -12.44 16.26 21.92
CA GLU A 130 -13.66 16.65 22.66
C GLU A 130 -14.84 15.71 22.41
N HIS A 131 -14.79 14.89 21.36
CA HIS A 131 -15.88 13.98 21.02
C HIS A 131 -16.21 13.01 22.15
N GLU A 132 -17.50 12.83 22.44
CA GLU A 132 -17.98 12.00 23.55
C GLU A 132 -17.47 10.55 23.48
N ALA A 133 -17.38 9.98 22.28
CA ALA A 133 -16.84 8.63 22.11
C ALA A 133 -15.37 8.55 22.55
N THR A 134 -14.55 9.55 22.22
CA THR A 134 -13.14 9.60 22.62
C THR A 134 -13.02 9.75 24.13
N GLN A 135 -13.79 10.67 24.72
CA GLN A 135 -13.81 10.87 26.18
C GLN A 135 -14.29 9.62 26.93
N ARG A 136 -15.30 8.91 26.41
CA ARG A 136 -15.75 7.62 26.94
C ARG A 136 -14.66 6.56 26.88
N ASN A 137 -13.98 6.44 25.74
CA ASN A 137 -12.87 5.48 25.58
C ASN A 137 -11.73 5.79 26.55
N ILE A 138 -11.37 7.06 26.72
CA ILE A 138 -10.35 7.49 27.69
C ILE A 138 -10.76 7.12 29.12
N ALA A 139 -12.02 7.34 29.49
CA ALA A 139 -12.53 6.98 30.81
C ALA A 139 -12.46 5.46 31.05
N VAL A 140 -12.85 4.65 30.05
CA VAL A 140 -12.73 3.18 30.09
C VAL A 140 -11.27 2.76 30.27
N LEU A 141 -10.36 3.30 29.45
CA LEU A 141 -8.93 2.99 29.52
C LEU A 141 -8.32 3.35 30.89
N LYS A 142 -8.64 4.53 31.42
CA LYS A 142 -8.20 4.92 32.77
C LYS A 142 -8.75 3.98 33.84
N SER A 143 -10.01 3.58 33.75
CA SER A 143 -10.61 2.62 34.69
C SER A 143 -9.99 1.21 34.60
N ALA A 144 -9.46 0.86 33.42
CA ALA A 144 -8.72 -0.37 33.17
C ALA A 144 -7.23 -0.30 33.56
N GLY A 145 -6.77 0.81 34.16
CA GLY A 145 -5.39 0.98 34.63
C GLY A 145 -4.42 1.55 33.60
N VAL A 146 -4.89 1.95 32.41
CA VAL A 146 -4.05 2.62 31.41
C VAL A 146 -3.80 4.07 31.83
N THR A 147 -2.54 4.48 31.87
CA THR A 147 -2.18 5.88 32.09
C THR A 147 -2.35 6.66 30.80
N VAL A 148 -3.31 7.59 30.75
CA VAL A 148 -3.55 8.42 29.56
C VAL A 148 -3.04 9.83 29.81
N LEU A 149 -2.02 10.25 29.08
CA LEU A 149 -1.49 11.61 29.16
C LEU A 149 -2.51 12.61 28.61
N HIS A 150 -2.52 13.81 29.18
CA HIS A 150 -3.31 14.89 28.60
C HIS A 150 -2.56 15.48 27.40
N PRO A 151 -3.20 15.69 26.24
CA PRO A 151 -2.58 16.38 25.13
C PRO A 151 -2.31 17.85 25.47
N ASP A 152 -1.35 18.45 24.78
CA ASP A 152 -1.05 19.88 24.90
C ASP A 152 -2.14 20.73 24.24
N LYS A 153 -2.27 21.96 24.72
CA LYS A 153 -3.08 23.00 24.08
C LYS A 153 -2.22 23.79 23.10
N GLY A 154 -2.68 23.96 21.87
CA GLY A 154 -1.96 24.76 20.88
C GLY A 154 -2.63 24.80 19.51
N PRO A 155 -2.02 25.51 18.55
CA PRO A 155 -2.47 25.49 17.17
C PRO A 155 -2.19 24.10 16.55
N MET A 156 -3.15 23.61 15.77
CA MET A 156 -3.07 22.34 15.07
C MET A 156 -2.78 22.52 13.58
N ALA A 157 -2.31 21.46 12.92
CA ALA A 157 -2.04 21.47 11.49
C ALA A 157 -3.28 21.79 10.63
N CYS A 158 -4.48 21.57 11.16
CA CYS A 158 -5.77 21.87 10.52
C CYS A 158 -6.29 23.30 10.79
N GLY A 159 -5.52 24.17 11.46
CA GLY A 159 -5.90 25.56 11.73
C GLY A 159 -6.77 25.78 12.98
N GLU A 160 -7.17 24.71 13.68
CA GLU A 160 -7.90 24.80 14.96
C GLU A 160 -6.95 25.02 16.15
N PHE A 161 -7.47 25.61 17.23
CA PHE A 161 -6.73 25.84 18.48
C PHE A 161 -7.45 25.18 19.65
N GLY A 162 -6.76 24.30 20.36
CA GLY A 162 -7.36 23.56 21.49
C GLY A 162 -6.49 22.42 21.97
N TYR A 163 -7.07 21.55 22.79
CA TYR A 163 -6.41 20.34 23.27
C TYR A 163 -6.44 19.25 22.20
N GLY A 164 -5.31 18.58 21.99
CA GLY A 164 -5.17 17.48 21.02
C GLY A 164 -3.78 17.38 20.39
N ARG A 165 -2.92 18.39 20.61
CA ARG A 165 -1.52 18.36 20.19
C ARG A 165 -0.75 17.34 21.04
N LEU A 166 0.08 16.50 20.40
CA LEU A 166 0.96 15.58 21.13
C LEU A 166 1.89 16.40 22.06
N PRO A 167 1.99 16.04 23.35
CA PRO A 167 2.96 16.64 24.26
C PRO A 167 4.38 16.62 23.68
N GLU A 168 5.23 17.57 24.09
CA GLU A 168 6.62 17.55 23.63
C GLU A 168 7.34 16.27 24.11
N PRO A 169 8.23 15.67 23.29
CA PRO A 169 8.90 14.42 23.62
C PRO A 169 9.59 14.40 25.00
N GLU A 170 10.12 15.54 25.46
CA GLU A 170 10.73 15.68 26.78
C GLU A 170 9.71 15.54 27.92
N ALA A 171 8.48 16.00 27.71
CA ALA A 171 7.40 15.82 28.69
C ALA A 171 6.92 14.37 28.73
N ILE A 172 6.84 13.72 27.56
CA ILE A 172 6.51 12.28 27.48
C ILE A 172 7.60 11.45 28.15
N TRP A 173 8.87 11.75 27.89
CA TRP A 173 9.99 11.06 28.54
C TRP A 173 9.99 11.24 30.05
N ARG A 174 9.68 12.44 30.57
CA ARG A 174 9.50 12.63 32.02
C ARG A 174 8.37 11.77 32.57
N ALA A 175 7.22 11.74 31.92
CA ALA A 175 6.11 10.90 32.38
C ALA A 175 6.47 9.41 32.40
N ILE A 176 7.24 8.94 31.41
CA ILE A 176 7.78 7.57 31.38
C ILE A 176 8.75 7.34 32.54
N ALA A 177 9.69 8.27 32.75
CA ALA A 177 10.69 8.18 33.81
C ALA A 177 10.04 8.20 35.20
N ASP A 178 9.07 9.07 35.44
CA ASP A 178 8.30 9.14 36.69
C ASP A 178 7.56 7.82 36.95
N HIS A 179 6.98 7.22 35.91
CA HIS A 179 6.30 5.93 36.02
C HIS A 179 7.27 4.79 36.36
N LEU A 180 8.51 4.86 35.87
CA LEU A 180 9.55 3.86 36.07
C LEU A 180 10.46 4.13 37.28
N GLY A 181 10.25 5.24 38.00
CA GLY A 181 11.07 5.65 39.14
C GLY A 181 12.50 6.07 38.76
N ILE A 182 12.68 6.66 37.57
CA ILE A 182 13.98 7.10 37.04
C ILE A 182 14.15 8.60 37.32
N ASP A 183 15.17 8.95 38.10
CA ASP A 183 15.51 10.36 38.37
C ASP A 183 16.11 11.03 37.13
N LEU A 184 15.36 11.97 36.54
CA LEU A 184 15.85 12.83 35.46
C LEU A 184 16.30 14.19 36.01
N PRO A 185 17.37 14.79 35.46
CA PRO A 185 17.76 16.15 35.81
C PRO A 185 16.64 17.15 35.48
N ALA A 186 16.53 18.20 36.32
CA ALA A 186 15.50 19.22 36.19
C ALA A 186 15.51 19.88 34.79
N PRO A 187 14.34 20.32 34.28
CA PRO A 187 14.24 20.96 32.98
C PRO A 187 15.19 22.16 32.87
N VAL A 188 16.06 22.18 31.86
CA VAL A 188 16.73 23.41 31.44
C VAL A 188 15.67 24.24 30.69
N ALA A 189 15.43 25.48 31.12
CA ALA A 189 14.46 26.36 30.48
C ALA A 189 14.76 26.48 28.97
N ALA A 190 13.74 26.27 28.13
CA ALA A 190 13.88 26.37 26.69
C ALA A 190 14.33 27.79 26.31
N LEU A 191 15.44 27.90 25.57
CA LEU A 191 15.78 29.14 24.87
C LEU A 191 14.63 29.45 23.88
N PRO A 192 14.21 30.72 23.75
CA PRO A 192 13.14 31.09 22.82
C PRO A 192 13.53 30.68 21.40
N ARG A 193 12.70 29.84 20.77
CA ARG A 193 12.88 29.48 19.36
C ARG A 193 12.61 30.72 18.50
N PRO A 194 13.46 31.04 17.50
CA PRO A 194 13.14 32.09 16.54
C PRO A 194 11.85 31.71 15.79
N ALA A 195 10.87 32.61 15.83
CA ALA A 195 9.63 32.45 15.08
C ALA A 195 9.95 32.58 13.59
N ILE A 196 9.74 31.51 12.82
CA ILE A 196 9.63 31.62 11.37
C ILE A 196 8.22 32.14 11.11
N ALA A 197 8.11 33.41 10.74
CA ALA A 197 6.86 33.98 10.26
C ALA A 197 6.56 33.32 8.90
N LEU A 198 5.55 32.46 8.85
CA LEU A 198 4.85 32.20 7.60
C LEU A 198 4.02 33.45 7.31
N GLU A 199 4.54 34.34 6.47
CA GLU A 199 3.69 35.35 5.82
C GLU A 199 2.71 34.61 4.91
N ALA A 200 1.42 34.81 5.17
CA ALA A 200 0.35 34.35 4.32
C ALA A 200 0.51 35.03 2.95
N LEU A 201 0.64 34.24 1.89
CA LEU A 201 0.51 34.72 0.52
C LEU A 201 -0.96 35.10 0.33
N GLU A 202 -1.27 36.38 0.57
CA GLU A 202 -2.50 37.01 0.13
C GLU A 202 -2.53 37.02 -1.40
N GLY A 203 -3.67 36.64 -1.98
CA GLY A 203 -3.85 36.52 -3.42
C GLY A 203 -3.84 37.89 -4.10
N GLU A 204 -3.01 38.03 -5.13
CA GLU A 204 -3.10 39.16 -6.04
C GLU A 204 -3.95 38.79 -7.27
N SER A 205 -5.05 39.52 -7.39
CA SER A 205 -5.95 39.57 -8.53
C SER A 205 -5.33 40.34 -9.70
N GLU A 206 -5.82 40.02 -10.90
CA GLU A 206 -5.59 40.66 -12.19
C GLU A 206 -5.52 42.20 -12.17
N GLY A 207 -4.64 42.76 -13.01
CA GLY A 207 -4.63 44.18 -13.37
C GLY A 207 -3.58 44.51 -14.43
N ASP A 208 -4.05 44.76 -15.66
CA ASP A 208 -3.31 45.24 -16.82
C ASP A 208 -2.51 46.54 -16.58
N GLY A 209 -1.44 46.75 -17.35
CA GLY A 209 -0.84 48.09 -17.50
C GLY A 209 0.55 48.12 -18.14
N ASP A 210 0.59 48.56 -19.40
CA ASP A 210 1.75 48.81 -20.27
C ASP A 210 2.86 49.71 -19.68
N GLY A 211 4.08 49.62 -20.24
CA GLY A 211 5.02 50.75 -20.25
C GLY A 211 6.51 50.44 -20.40
N ASP A 212 7.00 50.62 -21.64
CA ASP A 212 8.37 50.84 -22.14
C ASP A 212 9.50 51.27 -21.17
N GLY A 213 10.74 50.90 -21.53
CA GLY A 213 11.88 51.84 -21.36
C GLY A 213 13.26 51.24 -21.08
N ASP A 214 14.03 51.10 -22.15
CA ASP A 214 15.49 51.08 -22.30
C ASP A 214 16.31 51.94 -21.30
N ASP A 215 17.49 51.48 -20.87
CA ASP A 215 18.82 52.06 -21.22
C ASP A 215 19.97 51.50 -20.35
N GLY A 216 21.16 51.39 -20.93
CA GLY A 216 22.28 50.56 -20.46
C GLY A 216 23.41 51.22 -19.65
N GLY A 217 24.51 50.47 -19.51
CA GLY A 217 25.88 51.02 -19.44
C GLY A 217 26.67 50.97 -18.12
N ALA A 218 27.49 49.91 -17.99
CA ALA A 218 28.91 49.87 -17.56
C ALA A 218 29.43 50.50 -16.23
N GLY A 219 30.24 49.71 -15.48
CA GLY A 219 31.47 50.23 -14.86
C GLY A 219 31.83 49.87 -13.39
N ASP A 220 32.48 48.71 -13.23
CA ASP A 220 33.67 48.42 -12.41
C ASP A 220 33.67 48.16 -10.87
N ALA A 221 34.25 46.98 -10.57
CA ALA A 221 35.02 46.45 -9.41
C ALA A 221 34.65 46.71 -7.93
N ALA A 222 34.22 45.64 -7.23
CA ALA A 222 34.83 45.10 -5.99
C ALA A 222 34.12 43.81 -5.49
N MET A 223 34.88 42.81 -5.05
CA MET A 223 34.43 41.55 -4.39
C MET A 223 35.22 41.38 -3.06
N PRO A 224 34.90 40.49 -2.08
CA PRO A 224 33.84 39.46 -2.04
C PRO A 224 33.08 39.28 -0.68
N ALA A 225 32.20 38.26 -0.66
CA ALA A 225 31.65 37.47 0.47
C ALA A 225 30.24 37.86 0.98
N GLY A 226 29.28 36.95 1.13
CA GLY A 226 29.29 35.49 1.00
C GLY A 226 28.11 34.91 1.78
N GLY A 227 27.00 34.66 1.08
CA GLY A 227 25.82 33.97 1.62
C GLY A 227 26.00 32.45 1.66
N LEU A 228 25.22 31.81 2.54
CA LEU A 228 25.28 30.42 3.01
C LEU A 228 25.21 29.29 1.97
N SER A 229 25.25 29.57 0.66
CA SER A 229 25.28 28.55 -0.38
C SER A 229 26.64 27.87 -0.55
N ASN A 230 27.73 28.45 -0.01
CA ASN A 230 29.10 27.94 -0.20
C ASN A 230 29.68 27.14 0.99
N PHE A 231 28.87 26.82 2.02
CA PHE A 231 29.32 26.02 3.16
C PHE A 231 29.05 24.51 2.99
N PHE A 232 27.96 24.14 2.31
CA PHE A 232 27.61 22.72 2.10
C PHE A 232 28.40 22.04 0.97
N SER A 233 29.20 22.77 0.20
CA SER A 233 30.03 22.20 -0.88
C SER A 233 31.42 21.69 -0.43
N ARG A 234 31.77 21.81 0.86
CA ARG A 234 33.13 21.49 1.37
C ARG A 234 33.26 20.29 2.32
N ILE A 235 32.19 19.54 2.63
CA ILE A 235 32.23 18.41 3.58
C ILE A 235 31.83 17.07 2.91
N ILE A 236 32.13 16.89 1.62
CA ILE A 236 32.11 15.55 1.00
C ILE A 236 33.42 15.37 0.24
N PRO A 237 34.30 14.43 0.64
CA PRO A 237 35.52 14.15 -0.10
C PRO A 237 35.14 13.48 -1.44
N ARG A 238 35.22 14.22 -2.54
CA ARG A 238 35.16 13.65 -3.90
C ARG A 238 36.53 13.09 -4.26
N SER A 239 36.79 11.83 -3.95
CA SER A 239 37.97 11.11 -4.45
C SER A 239 37.68 10.53 -5.84
N THR A 240 37.45 11.37 -6.84
CA THR A 240 37.65 11.01 -8.25
C THR A 240 37.77 12.29 -9.07
N ALA A 241 38.85 12.45 -9.84
CA ALA A 241 38.97 13.54 -10.79
C ALA A 241 37.92 13.37 -11.91
N LYS A 242 37.27 14.47 -12.32
CA LYS A 242 36.37 14.45 -13.48
C LYS A 242 37.19 14.17 -14.74
N ARG A 243 36.97 13.00 -15.35
CA ARG A 243 37.47 12.64 -16.69
C ARG A 243 36.57 13.25 -17.75
N SER A 244 37.13 13.66 -18.89
CA SER A 244 36.35 14.17 -20.03
C SER A 244 35.73 13.02 -20.83
N HIS A 245 34.70 13.31 -21.63
CA HIS A 245 34.05 12.31 -22.48
C HIS A 245 35.02 11.72 -23.52
N GLU A 246 35.92 12.54 -24.05
CA GLU A 246 36.97 12.14 -25.00
C GLU A 246 38.00 11.16 -24.38
N GLU A 247 38.30 11.29 -23.08
CA GLU A 247 39.20 10.35 -22.36
C GLU A 247 38.56 8.98 -22.10
N ILE A 248 37.23 8.88 -22.19
CA ILE A 248 36.48 7.64 -21.99
C ILE A 248 36.32 6.91 -23.33
N GLU A 249 36.12 7.64 -24.43
CA GLU A 249 36.03 7.03 -25.78
C GLU A 249 37.38 6.49 -26.27
N ALA A 250 38.49 7.17 -25.99
CA ALA A 250 39.84 6.70 -26.37
C ALA A 250 40.23 5.37 -25.70
N GLU A 251 39.69 5.07 -24.52
CA GLU A 251 39.96 3.82 -23.79
C GLU A 251 39.12 2.64 -24.32
N TYR A 252 38.04 2.91 -25.08
CA TYR A 252 37.21 1.90 -25.75
C TYR A 252 37.75 1.52 -27.15
N GLU A 253 38.47 2.42 -27.83
CA GLU A 253 39.12 2.12 -29.12
C GLU A 253 40.37 1.23 -29.00
N ASP A 254 41.01 1.18 -27.82
CA ASP A 254 42.21 0.36 -27.56
C ASP A 254 41.91 -1.05 -27.01
N LEU A 255 40.64 -1.45 -26.92
CA LEU A 255 40.26 -2.81 -26.53
C LEU A 255 40.42 -3.76 -27.73
N PRO A 256 41.19 -4.86 -27.61
CA PRO A 256 41.33 -5.82 -28.70
C PRO A 256 39.97 -6.48 -29.02
N PRO A 257 39.68 -6.79 -30.29
CA PRO A 257 38.43 -7.42 -30.66
C PRO A 257 38.31 -8.81 -30.03
N LEU A 258 37.13 -9.12 -29.51
CA LEU A 258 36.81 -10.44 -28.96
C LEU A 258 36.77 -11.46 -30.11
N GLU A 259 37.73 -12.39 -30.13
CA GLU A 259 37.67 -13.57 -31.00
C GLU A 259 36.60 -14.54 -30.46
N GLU A 260 35.58 -14.82 -31.28
CA GLU A 260 34.63 -15.91 -31.04
C GLU A 260 35.39 -17.25 -31.10
N GLY A 261 35.72 -17.83 -29.94
CA GLY A 261 36.40 -19.13 -29.94
C GLY A 261 36.64 -19.82 -28.59
N ASP A 262 36.87 -19.11 -27.49
CA ASP A 262 37.37 -19.76 -26.25
C ASP A 262 36.55 -19.40 -24.99
N LEU A 263 35.29 -19.81 -24.93
CA LEU A 263 34.57 -19.96 -23.66
C LEU A 263 34.76 -21.40 -23.16
N PRO A 264 35.31 -21.62 -21.94
CA PRO A 264 35.40 -22.96 -21.38
C PRO A 264 34.00 -23.53 -21.13
N PRO A 265 33.77 -24.84 -21.31
CA PRO A 265 32.47 -25.45 -21.06
C PRO A 265 32.11 -25.34 -19.57
N PRO A 266 30.82 -25.30 -19.23
CA PRO A 266 30.37 -25.13 -17.85
C PRO A 266 30.78 -26.35 -17.00
N GLU A 267 31.48 -26.10 -15.90
CA GLU A 267 31.79 -27.13 -14.90
C GLU A 267 30.49 -27.55 -14.18
N GLU A 268 30.18 -28.84 -14.20
CA GLU A 268 29.13 -29.44 -13.38
C GLU A 268 29.60 -29.48 -11.92
N GLU A 269 29.07 -28.60 -11.06
CA GLU A 269 29.26 -28.73 -9.61
C GLU A 269 28.54 -29.99 -9.10
N PRO A 270 29.21 -30.87 -8.33
CA PRO A 270 28.55 -32.04 -7.77
C PRO A 270 27.58 -31.61 -6.65
N ALA A 271 26.39 -32.23 -6.65
CA ALA A 271 25.37 -32.01 -5.64
C ALA A 271 25.93 -32.29 -4.22
N PRO A 272 25.60 -31.47 -3.21
CA PRO A 272 26.05 -31.72 -1.86
C PRO A 272 25.33 -32.96 -1.28
N GLU A 273 26.10 -34.02 -1.00
CA GLU A 273 25.61 -35.15 -0.21
C GLU A 273 25.49 -34.72 1.26
N PHE A 274 24.29 -34.29 1.64
CA PHE A 274 23.95 -34.09 3.05
C PHE A 274 23.40 -35.39 3.63
N ALA A 275 24.25 -36.16 4.32
CA ALA A 275 23.85 -37.28 5.15
C ALA A 275 23.75 -36.81 6.63
N PRO A 276 22.55 -36.51 7.16
CA PRO A 276 22.44 -36.10 8.55
C PRO A 276 22.77 -37.25 9.49
N ASP A 277 23.59 -36.96 10.50
CA ASP A 277 23.86 -37.84 11.63
C ASP A 277 22.57 -38.09 12.42
N LEU A 278 22.12 -39.35 12.47
CA LEU A 278 20.92 -39.80 13.20
C LEU A 278 21.24 -40.25 14.64
N GLY A 279 22.44 -39.98 15.15
CA GLY A 279 22.90 -40.37 16.48
C GLY A 279 22.75 -39.31 17.55
N GLY A 280 21.53 -38.82 17.85
CA GLY A 280 21.29 -37.86 18.94
C GLY A 280 19.90 -38.01 19.58
N PRO A 281 19.74 -37.91 20.92
CA PRO A 281 18.61 -38.49 21.62
C PRO A 281 17.45 -37.51 21.78
N LEU A 282 16.60 -37.35 20.76
CA LEU A 282 15.31 -36.68 20.93
C LEU A 282 14.20 -37.39 20.15
N LEU A 283 14.04 -38.70 20.40
CA LEU A 283 12.74 -39.34 20.22
C LEU A 283 11.83 -38.87 21.36
N ALA A 284 10.99 -37.88 21.09
CA ALA A 284 9.84 -37.60 21.94
C ALA A 284 8.95 -38.86 21.97
N GLN A 285 8.83 -39.48 23.14
CA GLN A 285 7.88 -40.56 23.35
C GLN A 285 6.46 -40.06 23.13
N LYS A 286 5.64 -40.88 22.46
CA LYS A 286 4.21 -40.62 22.25
C LYS A 286 3.52 -40.50 23.61
N GLY A 287 3.25 -39.28 24.03
CA GLY A 287 2.44 -39.02 25.22
C GLY A 287 1.02 -39.54 25.04
N ASN A 288 0.45 -40.12 26.10
CA ASN A 288 -0.93 -40.59 26.17
C ASN A 288 -1.90 -39.39 26.12
N ALA A 289 -2.20 -38.88 24.94
CA ALA A 289 -3.32 -37.98 24.73
C ALA A 289 -4.55 -38.81 24.31
N ASN A 290 -5.60 -38.77 25.14
CA ASN A 290 -6.89 -39.39 24.85
C ASN A 290 -7.51 -38.75 23.61
N ALA A 291 -8.16 -39.58 22.78
CA ALA A 291 -8.86 -39.17 21.57
C ALA A 291 -9.87 -38.05 21.87
N ALA A 292 -10.02 -37.13 20.90
CA ALA A 292 -11.06 -36.09 20.90
C ALA A 292 -12.45 -36.73 21.11
N PRO A 293 -13.38 -36.03 21.79
CA PRO A 293 -14.67 -36.58 22.13
C PRO A 293 -15.48 -36.92 20.88
N PRO A 294 -16.27 -38.01 20.90
CA PRO A 294 -17.07 -38.43 19.76
C PRO A 294 -18.20 -37.42 19.51
N ILE A 295 -18.38 -37.09 18.24
CA ILE A 295 -19.47 -36.26 17.67
C ILE A 295 -20.82 -37.01 17.64
N ASP A 296 -21.09 -37.83 18.65
CA ASP A 296 -22.36 -38.52 18.81
C ASP A 296 -23.35 -37.64 19.59
N ILE A 297 -24.41 -37.22 18.91
CA ILE A 297 -25.48 -36.35 19.44
C ILE A 297 -26.30 -37.06 20.54
N GLY A 298 -26.18 -38.40 20.69
CA GLY A 298 -26.83 -39.16 21.76
C GLY A 298 -26.06 -39.23 23.09
N ALA A 299 -24.83 -38.70 23.18
CA ALA A 299 -23.98 -38.82 24.35
C ALA A 299 -24.07 -37.66 25.37
N ILE A 300 -25.06 -36.77 25.22
CA ILE A 300 -25.32 -35.72 26.22
C ILE A 300 -26.17 -36.34 27.34
N ASN A 301 -25.52 -36.66 28.46
CA ASN A 301 -26.22 -36.94 29.71
C ASN A 301 -27.17 -35.79 30.03
N HIS A 302 -28.47 -36.10 30.02
CA HIS A 302 -29.53 -35.22 30.45
C HIS A 302 -29.48 -35.06 31.98
N GLU A 303 -29.06 -33.90 32.46
CA GLU A 303 -29.59 -33.36 33.72
C GLU A 303 -30.10 -31.93 33.44
N VAL A 304 -31.31 -31.87 32.90
CA VAL A 304 -32.07 -30.61 32.83
C VAL A 304 -32.67 -30.39 34.22
N ASP A 305 -32.26 -29.33 34.90
CA ASP A 305 -32.87 -28.87 36.15
C ASP A 305 -34.36 -28.52 35.88
N PRO A 306 -35.33 -29.26 36.45
CA PRO A 306 -36.75 -29.09 36.16
C PRO A 306 -37.34 -27.78 36.72
N ARG A 307 -36.54 -26.96 37.42
CA ARG A 307 -36.96 -25.65 37.95
C ARG A 307 -36.54 -24.48 37.07
N LYS A 308 -35.74 -24.71 36.02
CA LYS A 308 -35.29 -23.66 35.10
C LYS A 308 -36.12 -23.70 33.83
N THR A 309 -36.66 -22.55 33.45
CA THR A 309 -37.37 -22.37 32.18
C THR A 309 -36.43 -22.73 31.03
N ALA A 310 -36.92 -23.52 30.07
CA ALA A 310 -36.15 -23.89 28.89
C ALA A 310 -35.69 -22.60 28.17
N PRO A 311 -34.42 -22.49 27.76
CA PRO A 311 -33.95 -21.33 27.01
C PRO A 311 -34.76 -21.23 25.72
N GLU A 312 -35.41 -20.09 25.51
CA GLU A 312 -36.14 -19.83 24.28
C GLU A 312 -35.14 -19.79 23.11
N PRO A 313 -35.38 -20.54 22.03
CA PRO A 313 -34.53 -20.47 20.85
C PRO A 313 -34.68 -19.09 20.24
N ILE A 314 -33.61 -18.29 20.35
CA ILE A 314 -33.45 -17.08 19.56
C ILE A 314 -33.39 -17.54 18.10
N ALA A 315 -34.45 -17.26 17.34
CA ALA A 315 -34.41 -17.43 15.90
C ALA A 315 -33.18 -16.66 15.40
N PRO A 316 -32.29 -17.27 14.60
CA PRO A 316 -31.19 -16.53 14.04
C PRO A 316 -31.82 -15.35 13.30
N ALA A 317 -31.46 -14.13 13.71
CA ALA A 317 -31.68 -13.00 12.83
C ALA A 317 -30.95 -13.39 11.54
N THR A 318 -31.72 -13.67 10.48
CA THR A 318 -31.19 -13.54 9.12
C THR A 318 -30.49 -12.20 9.14
N PRO A 319 -29.16 -12.15 8.98
CA PRO A 319 -28.50 -10.89 8.77
C PRO A 319 -29.30 -10.20 7.67
N ASP A 320 -29.68 -8.93 7.88
CA ASP A 320 -30.05 -8.10 6.75
C ASP A 320 -29.03 -8.41 5.66
N GLU A 321 -29.51 -8.74 4.45
CA GLU A 321 -28.63 -9.03 3.33
C GLU A 321 -27.54 -7.97 3.38
N ILE A 322 -26.30 -8.41 3.61
CA ILE A 322 -25.15 -7.55 3.41
C ILE A 322 -25.10 -7.40 1.88
N GLU A 323 -26.03 -6.62 1.32
CA GLU A 323 -25.70 -5.67 0.27
C GLU A 323 -24.60 -4.81 0.90
N ALA A 324 -23.39 -5.34 0.86
CA ALA A 324 -22.22 -4.50 0.79
C ALA A 324 -22.61 -3.48 -0.29
N VAL A 325 -22.65 -2.22 0.09
CA VAL A 325 -22.74 -1.09 -0.84
C VAL A 325 -21.45 -1.14 -1.66
N LEU A 326 -21.42 -2.10 -2.58
CA LEU A 326 -20.35 -2.39 -3.52
C LEU A 326 -20.57 -1.35 -4.59
N GLY A 327 -19.70 -0.33 -4.58
CA GLY A 327 -19.85 0.90 -5.35
C GLY A 327 -20.54 0.69 -6.68
N GLU A 328 -21.65 1.39 -6.87
CA GLU A 328 -22.45 1.34 -8.08
C GLU A 328 -21.53 1.61 -9.29
N VAL A 329 -21.49 0.66 -10.22
CA VAL A 329 -20.85 0.92 -11.52
C VAL A 329 -21.85 1.76 -12.30
N PRO A 330 -21.45 2.94 -12.82
CA PRO A 330 -22.35 3.79 -13.58
C PRO A 330 -22.98 3.01 -14.73
N GLU A 331 -24.31 3.08 -14.83
CA GLU A 331 -25.08 2.52 -15.93
C GLU A 331 -25.10 3.48 -17.13
N GLY A 332 -25.55 3.00 -18.29
CA GLY A 332 -25.60 3.79 -19.51
C GLY A 332 -26.39 5.11 -19.39
N ALA A 333 -27.41 5.14 -18.53
CA ALA A 333 -28.19 6.34 -18.24
C ALA A 333 -27.43 7.36 -17.37
N ASP A 334 -26.54 6.89 -16.50
CA ASP A 334 -25.79 7.71 -15.54
C ASP A 334 -24.73 8.59 -16.23
N PHE A 335 -24.38 8.26 -17.48
CA PHE A 335 -23.51 9.09 -18.31
C PHE A 335 -24.23 10.28 -18.96
N GLY A 336 -25.56 10.40 -18.85
CA GLY A 336 -26.31 11.56 -19.35
C GLY A 336 -26.33 11.71 -20.88
N ILE A 337 -26.11 10.63 -21.64
CA ILE A 337 -26.01 10.66 -23.10
C ILE A 337 -27.39 10.59 -23.77
N ALA A 338 -27.64 11.46 -24.76
CA ALA A 338 -28.84 11.40 -25.57
C ALA A 338 -28.94 10.05 -26.31
N ALA A 339 -30.10 9.39 -26.27
CA ALA A 339 -30.28 8.03 -26.83
C ALA A 339 -29.94 7.91 -28.33
N SER A 340 -29.94 9.03 -29.07
CA SER A 340 -29.55 9.14 -30.49
C SER A 340 -28.04 9.20 -30.73
N HIS A 341 -27.24 9.56 -29.71
CA HIS A 341 -25.79 9.67 -29.82
C HIS A 341 -25.13 8.29 -29.63
N ARG A 342 -25.01 7.53 -30.73
CA ARG A 342 -24.46 6.16 -30.74
C ARG A 342 -23.26 6.01 -31.67
N PRO A 343 -22.13 6.68 -31.39
CA PRO A 343 -21.01 6.74 -32.32
C PRO A 343 -20.22 5.42 -32.43
N LEU A 344 -20.42 4.46 -31.53
CA LEU A 344 -19.85 3.12 -31.60
C LEU A 344 -20.86 2.07 -32.10
N ALA A 345 -22.02 2.49 -32.61
CA ALA A 345 -23.01 1.58 -33.18
C ALA A 345 -22.39 0.69 -34.28
N GLY A 346 -22.61 -0.62 -34.17
CA GLY A 346 -22.07 -1.61 -35.10
C GLY A 346 -20.64 -2.08 -34.80
N ARG A 347 -19.94 -1.46 -33.85
CA ARG A 347 -18.60 -1.88 -33.42
C ARG A 347 -18.65 -2.89 -32.27
N HIS A 348 -17.69 -3.79 -32.26
CA HIS A 348 -17.42 -4.73 -31.16
C HIS A 348 -16.24 -4.25 -30.31
N VAL A 349 -16.50 -3.96 -29.04
CA VAL A 349 -15.47 -3.60 -28.06
C VAL A 349 -15.26 -4.76 -27.09
N LEU A 350 -14.05 -5.30 -27.07
CA LEU A 350 -13.59 -6.30 -26.11
C LEU A 350 -12.87 -5.60 -24.95
N VAL A 351 -13.28 -5.83 -23.72
CA VAL A 351 -12.67 -5.23 -22.52
C VAL A 351 -12.23 -6.34 -21.57
N THR A 352 -11.03 -6.26 -21.00
CA THR A 352 -10.64 -7.10 -19.86
C THR A 352 -10.69 -6.28 -18.58
N ALA A 353 -11.16 -6.82 -17.45
CA ALA A 353 -11.19 -6.08 -16.18
C ALA A 353 -10.93 -6.99 -14.97
N GLY A 354 -10.55 -6.37 -13.85
CA GLY A 354 -10.33 -7.07 -12.58
C GLY A 354 -8.90 -7.64 -12.41
N PRO A 355 -8.63 -8.29 -11.27
CA PRO A 355 -7.38 -9.01 -11.01
C PRO A 355 -7.42 -10.40 -11.67
N THR A 356 -6.27 -11.08 -11.76
CA THR A 356 -6.23 -12.53 -11.97
C THR A 356 -5.77 -13.24 -10.69
N TRP A 357 -6.27 -14.45 -10.46
CA TRP A 357 -5.94 -15.31 -9.32
C TRP A 357 -5.15 -16.52 -9.82
N GLU A 358 -3.86 -16.57 -9.52
CA GLU A 358 -2.97 -17.65 -9.93
C GLU A 358 -2.89 -18.69 -8.81
N ALA A 359 -3.66 -19.77 -8.95
CA ALA A 359 -3.82 -20.79 -7.92
C ALA A 359 -2.50 -21.49 -7.57
N ILE A 360 -2.17 -21.50 -6.28
CA ILE A 360 -1.05 -22.25 -5.69
C ILE A 360 -1.52 -23.67 -5.34
N ASP A 361 -2.68 -23.74 -4.69
CA ASP A 361 -3.40 -24.95 -4.29
C ASP A 361 -4.91 -24.62 -4.26
N PRO A 362 -5.83 -25.55 -3.92
CA PRO A 362 -7.27 -25.27 -3.97
C PRO A 362 -7.75 -24.17 -3.00
N VAL A 363 -6.87 -23.67 -2.12
CA VAL A 363 -7.20 -22.73 -1.05
C VAL A 363 -6.45 -21.40 -1.18
N ARG A 364 -5.32 -21.39 -1.90
CA ARG A 364 -4.42 -20.23 -1.97
C ARG A 364 -4.13 -19.86 -3.42
N TYR A 365 -3.97 -18.56 -3.64
CA TYR A 365 -3.63 -18.00 -4.95
C TYR A 365 -2.73 -16.77 -4.81
N ILE A 366 -2.06 -16.40 -5.89
CA ILE A 366 -1.38 -15.10 -6.04
C ILE A 366 -2.33 -14.16 -6.77
N ALA A 367 -2.51 -12.95 -6.27
CA ALA A 367 -3.36 -11.93 -6.89
C ALA A 367 -2.80 -10.52 -6.69
N ASN A 368 -3.37 -9.56 -7.41
CA ASN A 368 -3.14 -8.13 -7.21
C ASN A 368 -4.41 -7.45 -6.65
N ARG A 369 -4.28 -6.16 -6.31
CA ARG A 369 -5.32 -5.37 -5.62
C ARG A 369 -6.31 -4.66 -6.54
N SER A 370 -6.38 -5.04 -7.83
CA SER A 370 -7.30 -4.40 -8.76
C SER A 370 -8.74 -4.59 -8.32
N SER A 371 -9.50 -3.49 -8.25
CA SER A 371 -10.94 -3.53 -7.97
C SER A 371 -11.80 -3.82 -9.20
N GLY A 372 -11.21 -3.77 -10.41
CA GLY A 372 -11.93 -3.90 -11.68
C GLY A 372 -12.80 -2.70 -12.09
N LYS A 373 -13.05 -1.73 -11.19
CA LYS A 373 -13.96 -0.59 -11.40
C LYS A 373 -13.72 0.15 -12.72
N GLN A 374 -12.46 0.45 -13.06
CA GLN A 374 -12.14 1.21 -14.28
C GLN A 374 -12.55 0.45 -15.55
N GLY A 375 -12.29 -0.86 -15.62
CA GLY A 375 -12.66 -1.67 -16.78
C GLY A 375 -14.16 -1.86 -16.92
N PHE A 376 -14.87 -2.00 -15.80
CA PHE A 376 -16.34 -2.04 -15.80
C PHE A 376 -16.94 -0.71 -16.26
N ALA A 377 -16.40 0.43 -15.81
CA ALA A 377 -16.83 1.74 -16.26
C ALA A 377 -16.57 1.94 -17.77
N ILE A 378 -15.43 1.49 -18.29
CA ILE A 378 -15.13 1.54 -19.75
C ILE A 378 -16.11 0.67 -20.54
N ALA A 379 -16.41 -0.54 -20.06
CA ALA A 379 -17.39 -1.40 -20.68
C ALA A 379 -18.80 -0.76 -20.71
N ALA A 380 -19.20 -0.12 -19.62
CA ALA A 380 -20.46 0.61 -19.53
C ALA A 380 -20.51 1.81 -20.50
N ALA A 381 -19.45 2.62 -20.54
CA ALA A 381 -19.34 3.77 -21.45
C ALA A 381 -19.38 3.35 -22.93
N ALA A 382 -18.66 2.29 -23.31
CA ALA A 382 -18.69 1.76 -24.67
C ALA A 382 -20.09 1.26 -25.07
N ALA A 383 -20.79 0.56 -24.17
CA ALA A 383 -22.16 0.11 -24.39
C ALA A 383 -23.13 1.30 -24.51
N ALA A 384 -22.98 2.34 -23.68
CA ALA A 384 -23.77 3.57 -23.75
C ALA A 384 -23.62 4.29 -25.11
N LEU A 385 -22.42 4.30 -25.67
CA LEU A 385 -22.14 4.82 -27.02
C LEU A 385 -22.57 3.88 -28.16
N GLY A 386 -23.23 2.76 -27.85
CA GLY A 386 -23.86 1.87 -28.83
C GLY A 386 -23.02 0.68 -29.28
N ALA A 387 -21.84 0.44 -28.69
CA ALA A 387 -21.03 -0.73 -29.02
C ALA A 387 -21.70 -2.04 -28.57
N ARG A 388 -21.44 -3.12 -29.31
CA ARG A 388 -21.55 -4.48 -28.75
C ARG A 388 -20.34 -4.70 -27.85
N VAL A 389 -20.54 -5.00 -26.56
CA VAL A 389 -19.43 -5.13 -25.60
C VAL A 389 -19.30 -6.56 -25.09
N THR A 390 -18.09 -7.11 -25.15
CA THR A 390 -17.70 -8.33 -24.43
C THR A 390 -16.73 -7.94 -23.32
N LEU A 391 -17.06 -8.25 -22.07
CA LEU A 391 -16.25 -7.98 -20.88
C LEU A 391 -15.70 -9.29 -20.32
N VAL A 392 -14.39 -9.52 -20.41
CA VAL A 392 -13.71 -10.64 -19.78
C VAL A 392 -13.25 -10.19 -18.39
N ALA A 393 -13.93 -10.66 -17.35
CA ALA A 393 -13.73 -10.22 -15.98
C ALA A 393 -13.00 -11.28 -15.16
N GLY A 394 -11.91 -10.87 -14.53
CA GLY A 394 -11.32 -11.62 -13.43
C GLY A 394 -12.18 -11.56 -12.16
N PRO A 395 -11.75 -12.17 -11.04
CA PRO A 395 -12.59 -12.31 -9.85
C PRO A 395 -12.93 -10.97 -9.19
N VAL A 396 -14.16 -10.48 -9.41
CA VAL A 396 -14.74 -9.26 -8.81
C VAL A 396 -16.25 -9.41 -8.59
N ALA A 397 -16.75 -8.74 -7.54
CA ALA A 397 -18.18 -8.72 -7.17
C ALA A 397 -18.98 -7.54 -7.77
N LEU A 398 -18.48 -6.91 -8.85
CA LEU A 398 -19.15 -5.77 -9.49
C LEU A 398 -20.36 -6.21 -10.32
N LYS A 399 -21.45 -5.42 -10.31
CA LYS A 399 -22.62 -5.62 -11.18
C LYS A 399 -22.23 -5.49 -12.65
N THR A 400 -22.71 -6.39 -13.51
CA THR A 400 -22.50 -6.28 -14.96
C THR A 400 -23.30 -5.09 -15.52
N PRO A 401 -22.67 -4.16 -16.26
CA PRO A 401 -23.39 -3.03 -16.85
C PRO A 401 -24.43 -3.46 -17.89
N ALA A 402 -25.49 -2.66 -18.05
CA ALA A 402 -26.52 -2.91 -19.05
C ALA A 402 -25.93 -2.96 -20.47
N GLY A 403 -26.36 -3.94 -21.28
CA GLY A 403 -25.88 -4.11 -22.66
C GLY A 403 -24.49 -4.75 -22.79
N VAL A 404 -23.84 -5.14 -21.69
CA VAL A 404 -22.51 -5.78 -21.68
C VAL A 404 -22.65 -7.29 -21.50
N LYS A 405 -21.96 -8.07 -22.34
CA LYS A 405 -21.82 -9.52 -22.17
C LYS A 405 -20.58 -9.81 -21.32
N ARG A 406 -20.76 -10.19 -20.05
CA ARG A 406 -19.67 -10.59 -19.14
C ARG A 406 -19.29 -12.07 -19.32
N LEU A 407 -18.00 -12.35 -19.29
CA LEU A 407 -17.39 -13.69 -19.26
C LEU A 407 -16.42 -13.73 -18.09
N ASP A 408 -16.70 -14.55 -17.08
CA ASP A 408 -15.87 -14.69 -15.89
C ASP A 408 -14.72 -15.67 -16.11
N VAL A 409 -13.54 -15.30 -15.59
CA VAL A 409 -12.31 -16.09 -15.60
C VAL A 409 -11.61 -15.93 -14.26
N GLU A 410 -10.78 -16.89 -13.88
CA GLU A 410 -9.99 -16.78 -12.64
C GLU A 410 -8.54 -16.42 -12.93
N SER A 411 -7.89 -17.12 -13.86
CA SER A 411 -6.44 -16.99 -14.10
C SER A 411 -6.10 -16.15 -15.34
N ALA A 412 -4.83 -15.71 -15.42
CA ALA A 412 -4.29 -15.06 -16.60
C ALA A 412 -4.38 -15.93 -17.87
N GLN A 413 -4.23 -17.25 -17.73
CA GLN A 413 -4.33 -18.19 -18.85
C GLN A 413 -5.76 -18.29 -19.38
N GLU A 414 -6.73 -18.47 -18.49
CA GLU A 414 -8.14 -18.48 -18.86
C GLU A 414 -8.59 -17.15 -19.47
N MET A 415 -8.08 -16.03 -18.94
CA MET A 415 -8.31 -14.71 -19.52
C MET A 415 -7.77 -14.63 -20.94
N ALA A 416 -6.53 -15.08 -21.19
CA ALA A 416 -5.91 -15.09 -22.51
C ALA A 416 -6.72 -15.95 -23.52
N GLU A 417 -7.14 -17.14 -23.10
CA GLU A 417 -7.96 -18.03 -23.93
C GLU A 417 -9.34 -17.44 -24.24
N THR A 418 -9.96 -16.80 -23.26
CA THR A 418 -11.29 -16.18 -23.40
C THR A 418 -11.23 -14.94 -24.29
N VAL A 419 -10.17 -14.13 -24.16
CA VAL A 419 -9.87 -13.03 -25.09
C VAL A 419 -9.73 -13.55 -26.52
N LYS A 420 -8.93 -14.61 -26.72
CA LYS A 420 -8.74 -15.22 -28.05
C LYS A 420 -10.05 -15.74 -28.66
N ARG A 421 -10.90 -16.39 -27.85
CA ARG A 421 -12.22 -16.89 -28.27
C ARG A 421 -13.22 -15.78 -28.58
N SER A 422 -13.03 -14.59 -28.02
CA SER A 422 -13.91 -13.43 -28.22
C SER A 422 -13.59 -12.64 -29.49
N LEU A 423 -12.49 -12.94 -30.19
CA LEU A 423 -12.15 -12.31 -31.47
C LEU A 423 -12.98 -12.89 -32.63
N PRO A 424 -13.31 -12.09 -33.66
CA PRO A 424 -12.82 -10.74 -33.92
C PRO A 424 -13.54 -9.64 -33.11
N ALA A 425 -12.80 -8.58 -32.81
CA ALA A 425 -13.30 -7.34 -32.23
C ALA A 425 -12.72 -6.15 -33.01
N ASP A 426 -13.46 -5.03 -33.07
CA ASP A 426 -12.96 -3.79 -33.66
C ASP A 426 -11.96 -3.11 -32.70
N VAL A 427 -12.24 -3.19 -31.40
CA VAL A 427 -11.44 -2.58 -30.33
C VAL A 427 -11.16 -3.59 -29.24
N ALA A 428 -9.93 -3.59 -28.72
CA ALA A 428 -9.57 -4.29 -27.50
C ALA A 428 -9.00 -3.32 -26.46
N VAL A 429 -9.63 -3.27 -25.28
CA VAL A 429 -9.19 -2.47 -24.13
C VAL A 429 -8.70 -3.40 -23.02
N MET A 430 -7.39 -3.57 -22.93
CA MET A 430 -6.72 -4.47 -21.99
C MET A 430 -6.40 -3.73 -20.68
N VAL A 431 -7.40 -3.64 -19.80
CA VAL A 431 -7.31 -2.92 -18.51
C VAL A 431 -7.29 -3.83 -17.28
N ALA A 432 -7.51 -5.14 -17.45
CA ALA A 432 -7.30 -6.10 -16.36
C ALA A 432 -5.87 -6.02 -15.82
N ALA A 433 -5.76 -6.14 -14.50
CA ALA A 433 -4.47 -6.31 -13.85
C ALA A 433 -4.13 -7.81 -13.90
N VAL A 434 -3.45 -8.21 -14.96
CA VAL A 434 -3.01 -9.59 -15.19
C VAL A 434 -1.74 -9.84 -14.39
N ALA A 435 -1.67 -10.92 -13.62
CA ALA A 435 -0.46 -11.29 -12.91
C ALA A 435 0.66 -11.71 -13.89
N ASP A 436 1.85 -11.13 -13.74
CA ASP A 436 3.02 -11.43 -14.60
C ASP A 436 3.54 -12.87 -14.39
N TRP A 437 3.36 -13.42 -13.19
CA TRP A 437 3.83 -14.75 -12.81
C TRP A 437 2.72 -15.61 -12.23
N ARG A 438 2.82 -16.92 -12.46
CA ARG A 438 1.99 -17.95 -11.84
C ARG A 438 2.85 -19.04 -11.19
N PRO A 439 2.31 -19.83 -10.26
CA PRO A 439 2.94 -21.07 -9.81
C PRO A 439 3.23 -22.00 -11.00
N LYS A 440 4.47 -22.51 -11.06
CA LYS A 440 4.89 -23.46 -12.10
C LYS A 440 4.16 -24.80 -11.98
N GLU A 441 3.83 -25.20 -10.75
CA GLU A 441 3.10 -26.42 -10.44
C GLU A 441 1.85 -26.06 -9.64
N TYR A 442 0.69 -26.54 -10.10
CA TYR A 442 -0.53 -26.56 -9.31
C TYR A 442 -0.61 -27.89 -8.55
N ARG A 443 -0.86 -27.82 -7.24
CA ARG A 443 -1.10 -29.02 -6.42
C ARG A 443 -2.59 -29.12 -6.13
N GLY A 444 -3.23 -30.21 -6.56
CA GLY A 444 -4.67 -30.45 -6.31
C GLY A 444 -5.04 -30.71 -4.85
N GLU A 445 -4.05 -30.74 -3.95
CA GLU A 445 -4.24 -30.79 -2.51
C GLU A 445 -3.62 -29.57 -1.86
N LYS A 446 -4.28 -29.06 -0.80
CA LYS A 446 -3.74 -27.99 0.04
C LYS A 446 -2.32 -28.36 0.48
N ILE A 447 -1.36 -27.47 0.23
CA ILE A 447 0.03 -27.71 0.61
C ILE A 447 0.12 -27.80 2.14
N LYS A 448 0.39 -29.01 2.63
CA LYS A 448 0.60 -29.31 4.05
C LYS A 448 1.98 -28.82 4.48
N LYS A 449 2.07 -28.31 5.71
CA LYS A 449 3.37 -28.00 6.34
C LYS A 449 4.17 -29.31 6.44
N ARG A 450 5.33 -29.40 5.79
CA ARG A 450 6.29 -30.50 5.94
C ARG A 450 7.61 -29.88 6.42
N GLY A 451 8.08 -30.28 7.60
CA GLY A 451 9.30 -29.74 8.20
C GLY A 451 9.16 -28.30 8.72
N SER A 452 10.29 -27.67 9.01
CA SER A 452 10.40 -26.33 9.60
C SER A 452 10.38 -25.17 8.59
N ALA A 453 10.58 -25.43 7.30
CA ALA A 453 10.62 -24.40 6.25
C ALA A 453 9.44 -24.53 5.26
N PRO A 454 8.83 -23.42 4.82
CA PRO A 454 7.82 -23.46 3.76
C PRO A 454 8.45 -23.96 2.45
N PRO A 455 7.73 -24.78 1.66
CA PRO A 455 8.22 -25.20 0.36
C PRO A 455 8.40 -24.00 -0.56
N ALA A 456 9.50 -23.97 -1.32
CA ALA A 456 9.73 -22.93 -2.32
C ALA A 456 8.61 -22.95 -3.37
N LEU A 457 8.02 -21.78 -3.64
CA LEU A 457 7.04 -21.61 -4.69
C LEU A 457 7.75 -21.23 -5.98
N MET A 458 7.97 -22.22 -6.86
CA MET A 458 8.56 -21.97 -8.17
C MET A 458 7.54 -21.23 -9.05
N LEU A 459 7.95 -20.11 -9.65
CA LEU A 459 7.12 -19.30 -10.52
C LEU A 459 7.50 -19.48 -11.99
N THR A 460 6.55 -19.23 -12.87
CA THR A 460 6.75 -19.16 -14.33
C THR A 460 5.93 -18.00 -14.89
N GLU A 461 6.38 -17.41 -15.99
CA GLU A 461 5.71 -16.25 -16.59
C GLU A 461 4.36 -16.60 -17.19
N ASN A 462 3.40 -15.69 -17.02
CA ASN A 462 2.10 -15.74 -17.64
C ASN A 462 2.10 -15.22 -19.08
N PRO A 463 1.10 -15.62 -19.89
CA PRO A 463 0.99 -15.14 -21.26
C PRO A 463 0.72 -13.63 -21.28
N ASP A 464 1.47 -12.92 -22.12
CA ASP A 464 1.26 -11.49 -22.36
C ASP A 464 0.08 -11.27 -23.31
N ILE A 465 -1.12 -11.12 -22.73
CA ILE A 465 -2.38 -10.96 -23.47
C ILE A 465 -2.32 -9.78 -24.45
N LEU A 466 -1.76 -8.65 -24.02
CA LEU A 466 -1.70 -7.43 -24.83
C LEU A 466 -0.82 -7.64 -26.06
N THR A 467 0.41 -8.14 -25.88
CA THR A 467 1.33 -8.40 -27.00
C THR A 467 0.80 -9.48 -27.94
N ASN A 468 0.23 -10.57 -27.39
CA ASN A 468 -0.33 -11.66 -28.18
C ASN A 468 -1.51 -11.19 -29.05
N LEU A 469 -2.33 -10.27 -28.54
CA LEU A 469 -3.44 -9.69 -29.27
C LEU A 469 -2.95 -8.66 -30.31
N ALA A 470 -1.99 -7.83 -29.96
CA ALA A 470 -1.40 -6.80 -30.83
C ALA A 470 -0.63 -7.39 -32.04
N THR A 471 -0.09 -8.60 -31.89
CA THR A 471 0.68 -9.29 -32.94
C THR A 471 -0.09 -10.44 -33.61
N GLY A 472 -1.31 -10.73 -33.13
CA GLY A 472 -2.10 -11.86 -33.58
C GLY A 472 -2.75 -11.67 -34.96
N ALA A 473 -3.03 -12.76 -35.67
CA ALA A 473 -3.67 -12.73 -36.99
C ALA A 473 -5.09 -12.12 -37.01
N LYS A 474 -5.77 -12.05 -35.86
CA LYS A 474 -7.09 -11.42 -35.69
C LYS A 474 -6.99 -10.14 -34.86
N ARG A 475 -5.88 -9.41 -34.99
CA ARG A 475 -5.64 -8.15 -34.28
C ARG A 475 -6.82 -7.19 -34.52
N PRO A 476 -7.42 -6.63 -33.44
CA PRO A 476 -8.39 -5.55 -33.55
C PRO A 476 -7.80 -4.33 -34.27
N GLY A 477 -8.68 -3.51 -34.87
CA GLY A 477 -8.28 -2.25 -35.50
C GLY A 477 -7.64 -1.29 -34.50
N LEU A 478 -8.12 -1.27 -33.26
CA LEU A 478 -7.57 -0.48 -32.17
C LEU A 478 -7.27 -1.34 -30.93
N VAL A 479 -6.00 -1.35 -30.49
CA VAL A 479 -5.50 -2.11 -29.34
C VAL A 479 -4.99 -1.14 -28.28
N ILE A 480 -5.65 -1.14 -27.13
CA ILE A 480 -5.39 -0.23 -26.01
C ILE A 480 -4.92 -1.05 -24.82
N GLY A 481 -3.75 -0.72 -24.28
CA GLY A 481 -3.25 -1.27 -23.02
C GLY A 481 -3.32 -0.27 -21.88
N PHE A 482 -3.22 -0.76 -20.65
CA PHE A 482 -3.09 0.07 -19.45
C PHE A 482 -1.72 -0.09 -18.77
N ALA A 483 -1.28 0.97 -18.10
CA ALA A 483 -0.05 0.99 -17.32
C ALA A 483 -0.29 1.70 -15.99
N ALA A 484 0.06 1.02 -14.90
CA ALA A 484 0.13 1.61 -13.58
C ALA A 484 1.61 1.82 -13.27
N GLU A 485 2.04 3.06 -13.11
CA GLU A 485 3.44 3.44 -12.88
C GLU A 485 3.53 4.27 -11.60
N THR A 486 4.65 4.22 -10.89
CA THR A 486 4.87 5.03 -9.66
C THR A 486 5.80 6.21 -9.90
N GLU A 487 6.52 6.21 -11.01
CA GLU A 487 7.47 7.25 -11.42
C GLU A 487 7.57 7.26 -12.95
N ASN A 488 8.01 8.39 -13.53
CA ASN A 488 8.27 8.51 -14.97
C ASN A 488 7.13 8.00 -15.88
N VAL A 489 5.88 8.21 -15.45
CA VAL A 489 4.66 7.60 -16.00
C VAL A 489 4.58 7.68 -17.53
N ILE A 490 4.82 8.88 -18.09
CA ILE A 490 4.72 9.12 -19.54
C ILE A 490 5.82 8.40 -20.33
N GLU A 491 7.07 8.42 -19.85
CA GLU A 491 8.18 7.79 -20.56
C GLU A 491 8.08 6.26 -20.51
N ASN A 492 7.70 5.71 -19.36
CA ASN A 492 7.43 4.28 -19.22
C ASN A 492 6.27 3.84 -20.13
N ALA A 493 5.21 4.65 -20.22
CA ALA A 493 4.08 4.40 -21.10
C ALA A 493 4.46 4.44 -22.59
N LYS A 494 5.29 5.41 -23.03
CA LYS A 494 5.84 5.46 -24.39
C LYS A 494 6.66 4.22 -24.72
N ALA A 495 7.54 3.81 -23.81
CA ALA A 495 8.35 2.60 -23.98
C ALA A 495 7.47 1.34 -24.04
N LYS A 496 6.47 1.24 -23.14
CA LYS A 496 5.53 0.11 -23.10
C LYS A 496 4.69 0.03 -24.38
N ARG A 497 4.21 1.15 -24.93
CA ARG A 497 3.45 1.19 -26.19
C ARG A 497 4.23 0.56 -27.34
N LYS A 498 5.49 1.00 -27.52
CA LYS A 498 6.39 0.47 -28.56
C LYS A 498 6.68 -1.02 -28.34
N ARG A 499 7.06 -1.39 -27.11
CA ARG A 499 7.43 -2.77 -26.75
C ARG A 499 6.26 -3.76 -26.92
N LYS A 500 5.04 -3.36 -26.55
CA LYS A 500 3.84 -4.21 -26.60
C LYS A 500 3.06 -4.08 -27.92
N VAL A 501 3.53 -3.23 -28.84
CA VAL A 501 2.91 -2.96 -30.15
C VAL A 501 1.44 -2.52 -30.04
N ALA A 502 1.10 -1.86 -28.93
CA ALA A 502 -0.23 -1.31 -28.70
C ALA A 502 -0.39 0.01 -29.46
N ASP A 503 -1.61 0.32 -29.89
CA ASP A 503 -1.90 1.62 -30.51
C ASP A 503 -1.85 2.70 -29.44
N TRP A 504 -2.52 2.48 -28.31
CA TRP A 504 -2.53 3.38 -27.15
C TRP A 504 -2.09 2.67 -25.87
N ILE A 505 -1.41 3.41 -25.00
CA ILE A 505 -1.25 3.06 -23.58
C ILE A 505 -1.90 4.14 -22.73
N VAL A 506 -2.88 3.75 -21.92
CA VAL A 506 -3.47 4.60 -20.89
C VAL A 506 -2.69 4.37 -19.60
N ALA A 507 -1.95 5.38 -19.18
CA ALA A 507 -1.06 5.29 -18.03
C ALA A 507 -1.55 6.17 -16.88
N ASN A 508 -1.46 5.66 -15.66
CA ASN A 508 -1.81 6.42 -14.46
C ASN A 508 -0.78 6.22 -13.36
N ASP A 509 -0.56 7.26 -12.57
CA ASP A 509 0.27 7.20 -11.38
C ASP A 509 -0.48 6.41 -10.28
N VAL A 510 0.17 5.41 -9.68
CA VAL A 510 -0.39 4.59 -8.60
C VAL A 510 0.38 4.70 -7.28
N SER A 511 1.22 5.72 -7.14
CA SER A 511 1.93 6.00 -5.88
C SER A 511 1.01 6.43 -4.72
N GLY A 512 -0.26 6.75 -4.99
CA GLY A 512 -1.31 7.07 -4.00
C GLY A 512 -2.49 6.07 -3.96
N ASP A 513 -3.67 6.48 -3.45
CA ASP A 513 -4.86 5.63 -3.24
C ASP A 513 -5.68 5.33 -4.54
N VAL A 514 -4.98 5.24 -5.67
CA VAL A 514 -5.60 5.12 -7.01
C VAL A 514 -6.07 3.68 -7.29
N MET A 515 -5.41 2.69 -6.67
CA MET A 515 -5.75 1.27 -6.72
C MET A 515 -6.94 0.93 -5.80
N GLY A 516 -8.06 1.62 -6.01
CA GLY A 516 -9.29 1.44 -5.22
C GLY A 516 -10.21 2.66 -5.22
N GLY A 517 -9.64 3.87 -5.25
CA GLY A 517 -10.35 5.14 -5.21
C GLY A 517 -11.22 5.43 -6.45
N ASP A 518 -12.06 6.46 -6.39
CA ASP A 518 -13.03 6.78 -7.44
C ASP A 518 -12.55 7.88 -8.40
N MET A 519 -11.45 8.56 -8.08
CA MET A 519 -10.79 9.56 -8.92
C MET A 519 -9.57 8.97 -9.62
N ASN A 520 -9.27 9.46 -10.83
CA ASN A 520 -8.12 9.02 -11.60
C ASN A 520 -7.62 10.15 -12.51
N ARG A 521 -6.30 10.31 -12.59
CA ARG A 521 -5.61 11.12 -13.59
C ARG A 521 -4.91 10.17 -14.54
N VAL A 522 -5.17 10.31 -15.84
CA VAL A 522 -4.61 9.38 -16.83
C VAL A 522 -3.93 10.11 -17.99
N HIS A 523 -2.88 9.50 -18.51
CA HIS A 523 -2.17 9.93 -19.71
C HIS A 523 -2.42 8.92 -20.82
N ILE A 524 -3.01 9.36 -21.93
CA ILE A 524 -3.22 8.54 -23.12
C ILE A 524 -2.03 8.77 -24.04
N VAL A 525 -1.21 7.74 -24.21
CA VAL A 525 -0.01 7.78 -25.06
C VAL A 525 -0.29 7.05 -26.36
N SER A 526 -0.32 7.79 -27.47
CA SER A 526 -0.55 7.29 -28.83
C SER A 526 0.65 7.56 -29.74
N ALA A 527 0.59 7.10 -30.99
CA ALA A 527 1.60 7.44 -32.00
C ALA A 527 1.68 8.95 -32.30
N GLU A 528 0.56 9.67 -32.17
CA GLU A 528 0.41 11.10 -32.49
C GLU A 528 0.90 12.00 -31.36
N GLY A 529 0.87 11.53 -30.11
CA GLY A 529 1.31 12.32 -28.98
C GLY A 529 0.88 11.76 -27.63
N VAL A 530 0.92 12.64 -26.62
CA VAL A 530 0.46 12.35 -25.26
C VAL A 530 -0.66 13.33 -24.94
N GLU A 531 -1.82 12.79 -24.59
CA GLU A 531 -2.94 13.54 -24.08
C GLU A 531 -3.09 13.27 -22.58
N THR A 532 -3.28 14.32 -21.78
CA THR A 532 -3.51 14.18 -20.34
C THR A 532 -4.96 14.48 -20.02
N LEU A 533 -5.62 13.53 -19.36
CA LEU A 533 -6.90 13.75 -18.70
C LEU A 533 -6.58 14.08 -17.23
N ASP A 534 -6.97 15.29 -16.82
CA ASP A 534 -6.83 15.74 -15.43
C ASP A 534 -7.63 14.86 -14.47
N GLU A 535 -7.40 15.03 -13.18
CA GLU A 535 -8.04 14.21 -12.15
C GLU A 535 -9.56 14.32 -12.23
N MET A 536 -10.22 13.20 -12.55
CA MET A 536 -11.67 13.13 -12.71
C MET A 536 -12.20 11.75 -12.26
N PRO A 537 -13.52 11.61 -12.06
CA PRO A 537 -14.09 10.32 -11.69
C PRO A 537 -13.77 9.23 -12.72
N LYS A 538 -13.63 7.97 -12.28
CA LYS A 538 -13.36 6.83 -13.16
C LYS A 538 -14.38 6.66 -14.28
N SER A 539 -15.63 7.05 -14.03
CA SER A 539 -16.71 7.12 -15.02
C SER A 539 -16.46 8.18 -16.08
N ALA A 540 -16.01 9.38 -15.69
CA ALA A 540 -15.63 10.45 -16.61
C ALA A 540 -14.42 10.05 -17.47
N VAL A 541 -13.39 9.42 -16.87
CA VAL A 541 -12.26 8.85 -17.63
C VAL A 541 -12.74 7.81 -18.63
N ALA A 542 -13.64 6.92 -18.21
CA ALA A 542 -14.18 5.88 -19.08
C ALA A 542 -14.94 6.47 -20.27
N MET A 543 -15.77 7.48 -20.05
CA MET A 543 -16.50 8.15 -21.12
C MET A 543 -15.56 8.89 -22.08
N ALA A 544 -14.63 9.69 -21.53
CA ALA A 544 -13.63 10.39 -22.30
C ALA A 544 -12.81 9.44 -23.20
N LEU A 545 -12.42 8.28 -22.66
CA LEU A 545 -11.74 7.25 -23.45
C LEU A 545 -12.64 6.65 -24.53
N ALA A 546 -13.91 6.33 -24.22
CA ALA A 546 -14.85 5.77 -25.18
C ALA A 546 -15.17 6.73 -26.34
N GLU A 547 -15.27 8.04 -26.07
CA GLU A 547 -15.42 9.06 -27.11
C GLU A 547 -14.20 9.16 -28.03
N ARG A 548 -12.98 9.07 -27.47
CA ARG A 548 -11.73 9.05 -28.25
C ARG A 548 -11.65 7.79 -29.13
N ILE A 549 -12.04 6.63 -28.59
CA ILE A 549 -12.17 5.40 -29.36
C ILE A 549 -13.14 5.63 -30.53
N ALA A 550 -14.29 6.25 -30.28
CA ALA A 550 -15.26 6.52 -31.34
C ALA A 550 -14.74 7.51 -32.40
N ALA A 551 -13.97 8.52 -31.99
CA ALA A 551 -13.35 9.49 -32.88
C ALA A 551 -12.32 8.83 -33.82
N ALA A 552 -11.52 7.88 -33.32
CA ALA A 552 -10.53 7.15 -34.13
C ALA A 552 -11.17 6.44 -35.35
N PHE A 553 -12.37 5.88 -35.19
CA PHE A 553 -13.10 5.23 -36.29
C PHE A 553 -13.89 6.18 -37.20
N ARG A 554 -14.06 7.45 -36.83
CA ARG A 554 -14.65 8.46 -37.73
C ARG A 554 -13.63 9.00 -38.71
N VAL A 555 -12.37 9.15 -38.28
CA VAL A 555 -11.27 9.60 -39.14
C VAL A 555 -11.02 8.56 -40.24
N GLU A 556 -11.03 7.27 -39.88
CA GLU A 556 -10.85 6.14 -40.82
C GLU A 556 -11.97 6.00 -41.87
N ALA A 557 -13.15 6.60 -41.65
CA ALA A 557 -14.26 6.59 -42.60
C ALA A 557 -14.29 7.83 -43.53
N ALA A 558 -13.45 8.82 -43.25
CA ALA A 558 -13.33 10.06 -44.03
C ALA A 558 -12.11 10.07 -44.97
N GLU A 559 -11.17 9.12 -44.79
CA GLU A 559 -10.12 8.73 -45.74
C GLU A 559 -10.61 7.61 -46.66
#